data_AF-A0A519NVJ8-F1
#
_entry.id   AF-A0A519NVJ8-F1
#
_cell.length_a   1.000
_cell.length_b   1.000
_cell.length_c   1.000
_cell.angle_alpha   90.00
_cell.angle_beta   90.00
_cell.angle_gamma   90.00
#
_symmetry.space_group_name_H-M   'P 1'
#
loop_
_entity.id
_entity.type
_entity.pdbx_description
1 polymer ?
#
loop_
_entity_poly.entity_id
_entity_poly.type
_entity_poly.pdbx_seq_one_letter_code
_entity_poly.pdbx_strand_id
1 'polypeptide(L)'
;MEFAEEAFVLSARAHGDTGAVVDLLTESHGRRAAYVAGGASRKMRPFLQPGARVTAELRARTSDHLGSARLEPIGEGPSALFDDPMALTGLAAAAAVAQGALPEREAHPGAFLAFEALMGAFALPDIWPAIFVRFEAGLLEDLGFGLDLSRCAVTGGMDDLIWVSPRTGRAVSREAGAPYADKLLSLPPF
;
A
#
# COMPACT_ATOMS: atom_id res chain seq x y z
N MET A 1 14.17 14.78 16.07
CA MET A 1 13.45 14.79 14.78
C MET A 1 12.02 15.21 15.06
N GLU A 2 11.53 16.22 14.36
CA GLU A 2 10.16 16.72 14.48
C GLU A 2 9.69 17.17 13.10
N PHE A 3 8.53 16.69 12.67
CA PHE A 3 7.90 17.08 11.41
C PHE A 3 6.38 16.92 11.51
N ALA A 4 5.67 17.63 10.64
CA ALA A 4 4.23 17.56 10.51
C ALA A 4 3.88 17.49 9.01
N GLU A 5 3.12 16.48 8.61
CA GLU A 5 2.72 16.27 7.23
C GLU A 5 1.48 15.39 7.15
N GLU A 6 0.96 15.19 5.95
CA GLU A 6 -0.13 14.25 5.73
C GLU A 6 0.36 12.80 5.70
N ALA A 7 -0.48 11.91 6.19
CA ALA A 7 -0.22 10.50 6.25
C ALA A 7 -1.49 9.67 6.09
N PHE A 8 -1.32 8.43 5.64
CA PHE A 8 -2.34 7.39 5.74
C PHE A 8 -2.00 6.43 6.87
N VAL A 9 -3.00 6.06 7.66
CA VAL A 9 -2.87 4.98 8.62
C VAL A 9 -2.81 3.64 7.86
N LEU A 10 -1.74 2.88 8.05
CA LEU A 10 -1.62 1.53 7.50
C LEU A 10 -2.11 0.48 8.50
N SER A 11 -1.77 0.65 9.78
CA SER A 11 -2.34 -0.15 10.86
C SER A 11 -2.25 0.56 12.21
N ALA A 12 -3.03 0.08 13.17
CA ALA A 12 -2.94 0.51 14.56
C ALA A 12 -3.13 -0.66 15.50
N ARG A 13 -2.30 -0.74 16.53
CA ARG A 13 -2.38 -1.75 17.59
C ARG A 13 -2.44 -1.06 18.95
N ALA A 14 -3.43 -1.39 19.77
CA ALA A 14 -3.50 -0.90 21.14
C ALA A 14 -2.19 -1.21 21.90
N HIS A 15 -1.72 -0.25 22.68
CA HIS A 15 -0.46 -0.35 23.41
C HIS A 15 -0.54 0.38 24.73
N GLY A 16 -0.30 -0.33 25.82
CA GLY A 16 -0.57 0.15 27.18
C GLY A 16 -2.07 0.37 27.42
N ASP A 17 -2.39 1.16 28.45
CA ASP A 17 -3.77 1.33 28.91
C ASP A 17 -4.59 2.31 28.05
N THR A 18 -3.92 3.28 27.42
CA THR A 18 -4.60 4.39 26.72
C THR A 18 -4.10 4.65 25.31
N GLY A 19 -2.95 4.09 24.92
CA GLY A 19 -2.29 4.40 23.66
C GLY A 19 -2.48 3.37 22.56
N ALA A 20 -1.94 3.68 21.40
CA ALA A 20 -1.76 2.75 20.29
C ALA A 20 -0.41 2.99 19.61
N VAL A 21 0.20 1.93 19.09
CA VAL A 21 1.27 2.06 18.10
C VAL A 21 0.62 2.04 16.72
N VAL A 22 0.88 3.09 15.94
CA VAL A 22 0.30 3.31 14.61
C VAL A 22 1.42 3.27 13.59
N ASP A 23 1.20 2.54 12.48
CA ASP A 23 2.06 2.54 11.31
C ASP A 23 1.44 3.48 10.26
N LEU A 24 2.24 4.42 9.77
CA LEU A 24 1.83 5.53 8.91
C LEU A 24 2.62 5.51 7.61
N LEU A 25 1.93 5.66 6.48
CA LEU A 25 2.53 6.04 5.21
C LEU A 25 2.52 7.57 5.13
N THR A 26 3.68 8.19 5.37
CA THR A 26 3.82 9.64 5.34
C THR A 26 4.19 10.13 3.94
N GLU A 27 3.81 11.36 3.60
CA GLU A 27 4.03 11.95 2.27
C GLU A 27 5.51 11.99 1.87
N SER A 28 6.39 12.43 2.79
CA SER A 28 7.80 12.68 2.48
C SER A 28 8.80 11.92 3.35
N HIS A 29 8.39 11.37 4.50
CA HIS A 29 9.29 10.68 5.43
C HIS A 29 9.14 9.15 5.43
N GLY A 30 8.44 8.60 4.42
CA GLY A 30 8.28 7.17 4.22
C GLY A 30 7.31 6.51 5.19
N ARG A 31 7.47 5.20 5.35
CA ARG A 31 6.74 4.46 6.38
C ARG A 31 7.29 4.77 7.78
N ARG A 32 6.42 5.10 8.73
CA ARG A 32 6.79 5.49 10.10
C ARG A 32 5.89 4.83 11.13
N ALA A 33 6.49 4.17 12.12
CA ALA A 33 5.78 3.77 13.32
C ALA A 33 5.85 4.86 14.40
N ALA A 34 4.74 5.12 15.11
CA ALA A 34 4.71 6.06 16.21
C ALA A 34 3.69 5.67 17.29
N TYR A 35 3.99 6.05 18.54
CA TYR A 35 3.05 5.93 19.64
C TYR A 35 2.08 7.11 19.66
N VAL A 36 0.78 6.81 19.68
CA VAL A 36 -0.31 7.80 19.78
C VAL A 36 -0.97 7.65 21.14
N ALA A 37 -0.75 8.65 22.02
CA ALA A 37 -1.44 8.72 23.30
C ALA A 37 -2.95 8.90 23.08
N GLY A 38 -3.79 8.17 23.83
CA GLY A 38 -5.23 8.19 23.62
C GLY A 38 -5.70 7.43 22.37
N GLY A 39 -4.81 6.76 21.64
CA GLY A 39 -5.14 5.98 20.45
C GLY A 39 -6.12 4.82 20.72
N ALA A 40 -6.13 4.27 21.93
CA ALA A 40 -7.10 3.23 22.32
C ALA A 40 -8.52 3.80 22.58
N SER A 41 -8.68 5.13 22.62
CA SER A 41 -9.97 5.75 22.95
C SER A 41 -11.04 5.49 21.88
N ARG A 42 -12.30 5.40 22.31
CA ARG A 42 -13.46 5.27 21.40
C ARG A 42 -13.56 6.42 20.38
N LYS A 43 -13.08 7.61 20.75
CA LYS A 43 -13.07 8.79 19.89
C LYS A 43 -12.04 8.67 18.77
N MET A 44 -10.85 8.13 19.05
CA MET A 44 -9.77 8.03 18.05
C MET A 44 -9.84 6.78 17.18
N ARG A 45 -10.35 5.66 17.69
CA ARG A 45 -10.40 4.37 16.98
C ARG A 45 -10.92 4.42 15.53
N PRO A 46 -11.98 5.18 15.18
CA PRO A 46 -12.45 5.29 13.79
C PRO A 46 -11.41 5.91 12.84
N PHE A 47 -10.56 6.80 13.34
CA PHE A 47 -9.53 7.48 12.56
C PHE A 47 -8.19 6.74 12.55
N LEU A 48 -8.11 5.60 13.25
CA LEU A 48 -6.97 4.69 13.23
C LEU A 48 -7.23 3.44 12.36
N GLN A 49 -8.26 3.50 11.51
CA GLN A 49 -8.53 2.44 10.55
C GLN A 49 -7.55 2.52 9.37
N PRO A 50 -7.18 1.37 8.77
CA PRO A 50 -6.42 1.36 7.52
C PRO A 50 -7.04 2.30 6.48
N GLY A 51 -6.20 3.09 5.82
CA GLY A 51 -6.59 4.08 4.81
C GLY A 51 -7.21 5.37 5.35
N ALA A 52 -7.35 5.54 6.67
CA ALA A 52 -7.71 6.84 7.23
C ALA A 52 -6.60 7.86 6.96
N ARG A 53 -6.96 9.00 6.38
CA ARG A 53 -6.06 10.13 6.15
C ARG A 53 -5.99 11.01 7.39
N VAL A 54 -4.78 11.42 7.75
CA VAL A 54 -4.51 12.24 8.94
C VAL A 54 -3.42 13.26 8.65
N THR A 55 -3.43 14.38 9.34
CA THR A 55 -2.22 15.16 9.58
C THR A 55 -1.50 14.53 10.76
N ALA A 56 -0.24 14.17 10.59
CA ALA A 56 0.57 13.54 11.63
C ALA A 56 1.69 14.48 12.07
N GLU A 57 1.64 14.90 13.33
CA GLU A 57 2.74 15.62 13.99
C GLU A 57 3.61 14.61 14.73
N LEU A 58 4.77 14.25 14.17
CA LEU A 58 5.68 13.24 14.71
C LEU A 58 6.86 13.89 15.45
N ARG A 59 7.20 13.32 16.61
CA ARG A 59 8.37 13.71 17.42
C ARG A 59 9.13 12.48 17.89
N ALA A 60 10.44 12.49 17.66
CA ALA A 60 11.35 11.45 18.15
C ALA A 60 12.68 12.06 18.60
N ARG A 61 13.28 11.47 19.65
CA ARG A 61 14.58 11.93 20.19
C ARG A 61 15.69 11.76 19.17
N THR A 62 15.70 10.64 18.45
CA THR A 62 16.61 10.33 17.35
C THR A 62 15.79 9.84 16.15
N SER A 63 16.38 9.76 14.96
CA SER A 63 15.73 9.21 13.76
C SER A 63 15.32 7.74 13.92
N ASP A 64 16.00 7.02 14.81
CA ASP A 64 15.93 5.56 14.88
C ASP A 64 14.99 5.04 15.96
N HIS A 65 14.60 5.91 16.89
CA HIS A 65 13.72 5.56 18.00
C HIS A 65 12.26 5.62 17.57
N LEU A 66 11.44 4.73 18.17
CA LEU A 66 9.99 4.86 18.12
C LEU A 66 9.60 6.22 18.73
N GLY A 67 9.04 7.09 17.90
CA GLY A 67 8.57 8.41 18.31
C GLY A 67 7.16 8.38 18.88
N SER A 68 6.66 9.57 19.22
CA SER A 68 5.25 9.81 19.48
C SER A 68 4.64 10.64 18.35
N ALA A 69 3.36 10.41 18.05
CA ALA A 69 2.60 11.19 17.10
C ALA A 69 1.32 11.76 17.71
N ARG A 70 0.98 12.98 17.31
CA ARG A 70 -0.39 13.51 17.42
C ARG A 70 -1.02 13.42 16.04
N LEU A 71 -2.22 12.86 15.97
CA LEU A 71 -2.95 12.67 14.71
C LEU A 71 -4.20 13.56 14.70
N GLU A 72 -4.38 14.29 13.60
CA GLU A 72 -5.58 15.06 13.33
C GLU A 72 -6.29 14.46 12.11
N PRO A 73 -7.52 13.93 12.24
CA PRO A 73 -8.21 13.29 11.12
C PRO A 73 -8.54 14.25 9.99
N ILE A 74 -8.40 13.77 8.76
CA ILE A 74 -8.79 14.50 7.54
C ILE A 74 -9.95 13.76 6.87
N GLY A 75 -11.08 14.47 6.71
CA GLY A 75 -12.28 13.91 6.08
C GLY A 75 -12.93 12.80 6.90
N GLU A 76 -13.73 11.98 6.23
CA GLU A 76 -14.51 10.90 6.87
C GLU A 76 -13.76 9.56 6.94
N GLY A 77 -12.61 9.46 6.27
CA GLY A 77 -11.82 8.23 6.21
C GLY A 77 -12.54 7.12 5.43
N PRO A 78 -12.36 5.84 5.80
CA PRO A 78 -12.90 4.71 5.04
C PRO A 78 -14.40 4.43 5.28
N SER A 79 -15.11 5.29 6.01
CA SER A 79 -16.54 5.12 6.33
C SER A 79 -17.42 4.96 5.09
N ALA A 80 -17.08 5.64 3.99
CA ALA A 80 -17.82 5.57 2.73
C ALA A 80 -17.81 4.18 2.09
N LEU A 81 -16.90 3.29 2.50
CA LEU A 81 -16.77 1.93 1.97
C LEU A 81 -17.49 0.88 2.83
N PHE A 82 -18.15 1.27 3.94
CA PHE A 82 -18.68 0.31 4.91
C PHE A 82 -19.76 -0.65 4.36
N ASP A 83 -20.44 -0.23 3.29
CA ASP A 83 -21.46 -1.04 2.61
C ASP A 83 -20.90 -1.90 1.45
N ASP A 84 -19.59 -1.82 1.16
CA ASP A 84 -18.92 -2.62 0.12
C ASP A 84 -17.82 -3.52 0.74
N PRO A 85 -18.13 -4.81 1.00
CA PRO A 85 -17.17 -5.74 1.57
C PRO A 85 -15.91 -5.97 0.71
N MET A 86 -16.03 -5.87 -0.62
CA MET A 86 -14.90 -6.08 -1.52
C MET A 86 -13.96 -4.88 -1.48
N ALA A 87 -14.50 -3.66 -1.51
CA ALA A 87 -13.71 -2.44 -1.38
C ALA A 87 -13.00 -2.38 -0.02
N LEU A 88 -13.66 -2.76 1.08
CA LEU A 88 -13.02 -2.85 2.39
C LEU A 88 -11.88 -3.88 2.44
N THR A 89 -12.07 -5.03 1.80
CA THR A 89 -11.04 -6.06 1.70
C THR A 89 -9.85 -5.56 0.90
N GLY A 90 -10.11 -4.90 -0.23
CA GLY A 90 -9.09 -4.22 -1.04
C GLY A 90 -8.34 -3.18 -0.21
N LEU A 91 -9.04 -2.28 0.47
CA LEU A 91 -8.45 -1.26 1.34
C LEU A 91 -7.49 -1.85 2.37
N ALA A 92 -7.95 -2.88 3.10
CA ALA A 92 -7.12 -3.56 4.10
C ALA A 92 -5.91 -4.26 3.46
N ALA A 93 -6.09 -4.87 2.29
CA ALA A 93 -5.00 -5.50 1.53
C ALA A 93 -3.96 -4.47 1.07
N ALA A 94 -4.38 -3.34 0.50
CA ALA A 94 -3.48 -2.26 0.08
C ALA A 94 -2.64 -1.75 1.26
N ALA A 95 -3.28 -1.50 2.40
CA ALA A 95 -2.59 -1.05 3.60
C ALA A 95 -1.58 -2.09 4.12
N ALA A 96 -1.97 -3.37 4.11
CA ALA A 96 -1.08 -4.46 4.51
C ALA A 96 0.11 -4.64 3.55
N VAL A 97 -0.11 -4.51 2.24
CA VAL A 97 0.93 -4.56 1.21
C VAL A 97 1.91 -3.39 1.38
N ALA A 98 1.41 -2.16 1.50
CA ALA A 98 2.25 -0.99 1.76
C ALA A 98 3.08 -1.15 3.05
N GLN A 99 2.46 -1.63 4.14
CA GLN A 99 3.14 -1.85 5.41
C GLN A 99 4.22 -2.95 5.32
N GLY A 100 3.92 -4.04 4.62
CA GLY A 100 4.80 -5.20 4.53
C GLY A 100 5.96 -5.02 3.55
N ALA A 101 5.75 -4.26 2.49
CA ALA A 101 6.73 -4.09 1.41
C ALA A 101 7.63 -2.86 1.61
N LEU A 102 7.09 -1.74 2.11
CA LEU A 102 7.85 -0.51 2.21
C LEU A 102 8.87 -0.55 3.37
N PRO A 103 10.14 -0.18 3.13
CA PRO A 103 11.11 0.00 4.18
C PRO A 103 10.69 1.15 5.12
N GLU A 104 10.97 0.99 6.41
CA GLU A 104 10.71 2.04 7.39
C GLU A 104 11.70 3.19 7.17
N ARG A 105 11.21 4.44 7.23
CA ARG A 105 12.01 5.69 7.21
C ARG A 105 12.71 6.01 5.89
N GLU A 106 12.42 5.26 4.84
CA GLU A 106 12.85 5.55 3.47
C GLU A 106 11.71 6.24 2.72
N ALA A 107 12.01 7.38 2.08
CA ALA A 107 10.99 8.17 1.41
C ALA A 107 10.55 7.50 0.11
N HIS A 108 9.25 7.21 -0.01
CA HIS A 108 8.61 6.70 -1.21
C HIS A 108 7.40 7.58 -1.61
N PRO A 109 7.61 8.82 -2.09
CA PRO A 109 6.51 9.73 -2.42
C PRO A 109 5.58 9.18 -3.51
N GLY A 110 6.14 8.40 -4.45
CA GLY A 110 5.35 7.69 -5.47
C GLY A 110 4.36 6.70 -4.87
N ALA A 111 4.79 5.93 -3.86
CA ALA A 111 3.92 5.01 -3.14
C ALA A 111 2.81 5.75 -2.37
N PHE A 112 3.11 6.90 -1.75
CA PHE A 112 2.10 7.74 -1.09
C PHE A 112 1.03 8.22 -2.08
N LEU A 113 1.43 8.81 -3.21
CA LEU A 113 0.51 9.31 -4.23
C LEU A 113 -0.31 8.18 -4.88
N ALA A 114 0.31 7.01 -5.12
CA ALA A 114 -0.39 5.85 -5.64
C ALA A 114 -1.42 5.30 -4.64
N PHE A 115 -1.08 5.28 -3.34
CA PHE A 115 -1.99 4.88 -2.28
C PHE A 115 -3.18 5.85 -2.20
N GLU A 116 -2.93 7.17 -2.24
CA GLU A 116 -3.97 8.20 -2.28
C GLU A 116 -4.93 8.01 -3.47
N ALA A 117 -4.38 7.81 -4.67
CA ALA A 117 -5.17 7.57 -5.87
C ALA A 117 -6.04 6.32 -5.73
N LEU A 118 -5.51 5.24 -5.14
CA LEU A 118 -6.26 4.02 -4.86
C LEU A 118 -7.37 4.24 -3.82
N MET A 119 -7.12 5.03 -2.76
CA MET A 119 -8.15 5.36 -1.77
C MET A 119 -9.36 6.04 -2.43
N GLY A 120 -9.10 7.00 -3.32
CA GLY A 120 -10.16 7.66 -4.09
C GLY A 120 -10.85 6.74 -5.10
N ALA A 121 -10.12 5.77 -5.65
CA ALA A 121 -10.64 4.83 -6.64
C ALA A 121 -11.67 3.85 -6.06
N PHE A 122 -11.60 3.46 -4.78
CA PHE A 122 -12.51 2.48 -4.20
C PHE A 122 -14.00 2.83 -4.33
N ALA A 123 -14.33 4.11 -4.51
CA ALA A 123 -15.70 4.55 -4.82
C ALA A 123 -16.18 4.16 -6.24
N LEU A 124 -15.33 3.55 -7.07
CA LEU A 124 -15.58 3.18 -8.46
C LEU A 124 -15.43 1.66 -8.64
N PRO A 125 -16.47 0.85 -8.33
CA PRO A 125 -16.41 -0.62 -8.30
C PRO A 125 -15.87 -1.28 -9.58
N ASP A 126 -16.21 -0.72 -10.74
CA ASP A 126 -15.80 -1.26 -12.04
C ASP A 126 -14.34 -0.93 -12.41
N ILE A 127 -13.68 -0.05 -11.65
CA ILE A 127 -12.39 0.53 -12.01
C ILE A 127 -11.31 0.23 -10.96
N TRP A 128 -11.64 0.30 -9.68
CA TRP A 128 -10.65 0.17 -8.61
C TRP A 128 -9.86 -1.14 -8.65
N PRO A 129 -10.38 -2.31 -9.09
CA PRO A 129 -9.58 -3.53 -9.14
C PRO A 129 -8.38 -3.40 -10.09
N ALA A 130 -8.54 -2.72 -11.22
CA ALA A 130 -7.44 -2.46 -12.15
C ALA A 130 -6.43 -1.44 -11.57
N ILE A 131 -6.92 -0.42 -10.87
CA ILE A 131 -6.07 0.57 -10.19
C ILE A 131 -5.28 -0.10 -9.05
N PHE A 132 -5.88 -1.05 -8.34
CA PHE A 132 -5.24 -1.83 -7.28
C PHE A 132 -4.01 -2.58 -7.82
N VAL A 133 -4.17 -3.29 -8.94
CA VAL A 133 -3.02 -4.02 -9.50
C VAL A 133 -1.95 -3.05 -10.03
N ARG A 134 -2.34 -1.89 -10.57
CA ARG A 134 -1.37 -0.85 -10.94
C ARG A 134 -0.63 -0.28 -9.73
N PHE A 135 -1.30 -0.13 -8.60
CA PHE A 135 -0.66 0.25 -7.34
C PHE A 135 0.37 -0.81 -6.91
N GLU A 136 0.03 -2.10 -6.94
CA GLU A 136 0.97 -3.17 -6.59
C GLU A 136 2.16 -3.24 -7.57
N ALA A 137 1.90 -3.15 -8.88
CA ALA A 137 2.95 -3.14 -9.89
C ALA A 137 3.88 -1.93 -9.76
N GLY A 138 3.31 -0.74 -9.50
CA GLY A 138 4.08 0.47 -9.25
C GLY A 138 4.91 0.40 -7.98
N LEU A 139 4.39 -0.23 -6.92
CA LEU A 139 5.14 -0.48 -5.69
C LEU A 139 6.32 -1.42 -5.92
N LEU A 140 6.14 -2.48 -6.72
CA LEU A 140 7.23 -3.36 -7.12
C LEU A 140 8.29 -2.60 -7.91
N GLU A 141 7.89 -1.75 -8.86
CA GLU A 141 8.82 -0.93 -9.64
C GLU A 141 9.63 0.04 -8.76
N ASP A 142 8.96 0.74 -7.85
CA ASP A 142 9.58 1.67 -6.90
C ASP A 142 10.59 0.96 -5.97
N LEU A 143 10.33 -0.30 -5.61
CA LEU A 143 11.23 -1.15 -4.82
C LEU A 143 12.31 -1.85 -5.66
N GLY A 144 12.37 -1.62 -6.97
CA GLY A 144 13.37 -2.21 -7.88
C GLY A 144 13.04 -3.61 -8.41
N PHE A 145 11.82 -4.08 -8.24
CA PHE A 145 11.28 -5.35 -8.74
C PHE A 145 10.32 -5.17 -9.94
N GLY A 146 10.51 -4.10 -10.73
CA GLY A 146 9.64 -3.76 -11.85
C GLY A 146 9.38 -4.93 -12.81
N LEU A 147 8.15 -5.01 -13.31
CA LEU A 147 7.72 -6.07 -14.23
C LEU A 147 7.93 -5.62 -15.68
N ASP A 148 8.45 -6.51 -16.54
CA ASP A 148 8.46 -6.31 -17.99
C ASP A 148 7.45 -7.24 -18.65
N LEU A 149 6.23 -6.72 -18.80
CA LEU A 149 5.11 -7.43 -19.40
C LEU A 149 4.93 -7.10 -20.89
N SER A 150 5.86 -6.32 -21.48
CA SER A 150 5.73 -5.78 -22.85
C SER A 150 6.10 -6.78 -23.94
N ARG A 151 6.88 -7.80 -23.61
CA ARG A 151 7.43 -8.78 -24.56
C ARG A 151 7.74 -10.11 -23.89
N CYS A 152 7.76 -11.17 -24.68
CA CYS A 152 8.14 -12.49 -24.22
C CYS A 152 9.62 -12.52 -23.82
N ALA A 153 9.92 -13.00 -22.62
CA ALA A 153 11.28 -13.16 -22.12
C ALA A 153 12.13 -14.15 -22.93
N VAL A 154 11.51 -15.09 -23.63
CA VAL A 154 12.19 -16.16 -24.38
C VAL A 154 12.34 -15.80 -25.86
N THR A 155 11.26 -15.35 -26.50
CA THR A 155 11.24 -15.11 -27.95
C THR A 155 11.46 -13.64 -28.33
N GLY A 156 11.26 -12.71 -27.40
CA GLY A 156 11.25 -11.26 -27.66
C GLY A 156 10.02 -10.74 -28.41
N GLY A 157 9.10 -11.62 -28.82
CA GLY A 157 7.84 -11.24 -29.49
C GLY A 157 6.85 -10.58 -28.53
N MET A 158 5.88 -9.85 -29.09
CA MET A 158 4.85 -9.13 -28.33
C MET A 158 3.48 -9.85 -28.35
N ASP A 159 3.35 -10.90 -29.15
CA ASP A 159 2.09 -11.63 -29.34
C ASP A 159 1.95 -12.81 -28.37
N ASP A 160 0.69 -13.19 -28.10
CA ASP A 160 0.30 -14.34 -27.28
C ASP A 160 0.93 -14.39 -25.88
N LEU A 161 1.20 -13.23 -25.28
CA LEU A 161 1.65 -13.10 -23.90
C LEU A 161 0.49 -13.49 -22.96
N ILE A 162 0.61 -14.64 -22.30
CA ILE A 162 -0.44 -15.16 -21.41
C ILE A 162 0.09 -15.59 -20.04
N TRP A 163 1.41 -15.57 -19.87
CA TRP A 163 2.08 -16.04 -18.67
C TRP A 163 3.01 -14.98 -18.11
N VAL A 164 3.26 -15.02 -16.81
CA VAL A 164 4.28 -14.25 -16.09
C VAL A 164 5.20 -15.23 -15.37
N SER A 165 6.50 -15.08 -15.59
CA SER A 165 7.52 -15.82 -14.85
C SER A 165 7.69 -15.24 -13.44
N PRO A 166 7.35 -15.97 -12.35
CA PRO A 166 7.51 -15.47 -10.98
C PRO A 166 8.99 -15.28 -10.60
N ARG A 167 9.92 -15.89 -11.35
CA ARG A 167 11.36 -15.73 -11.12
C ARG A 167 11.90 -14.41 -11.66
N THR A 168 11.34 -13.93 -12.78
CA THR A 168 11.91 -12.79 -13.51
C THR A 168 10.97 -11.60 -13.63
N GLY A 169 9.69 -11.74 -13.28
CA GLY A 169 8.69 -10.67 -13.45
C GLY A 169 8.42 -10.33 -14.92
N ARG A 170 8.63 -11.27 -15.84
CA ARG A 170 8.51 -11.03 -17.30
C ARG A 170 7.41 -11.84 -17.93
N ALA A 171 6.77 -11.27 -18.95
CA ALA A 171 5.78 -11.98 -19.75
C ALA A 171 6.41 -13.14 -20.54
N VAL A 172 5.65 -14.21 -20.75
CA VAL A 172 6.03 -15.35 -21.57
C VAL A 172 4.86 -15.70 -22.50
N SER A 173 5.17 -15.94 -23.78
CA SER A 173 4.15 -16.30 -24.75
C SER A 173 3.61 -17.72 -24.50
N ARG A 174 2.42 -18.02 -25.04
CA ARG A 174 1.78 -19.34 -24.91
C ARG A 174 2.72 -20.49 -25.30
N GLU A 175 3.34 -20.40 -26.47
CA GLU A 175 4.23 -21.44 -27.01
C GLU A 175 5.48 -21.60 -26.15
N ALA A 176 6.18 -20.51 -25.85
CA ALA A 176 7.42 -20.55 -25.07
C ALA A 176 7.20 -20.97 -23.61
N GLY A 177 6.02 -20.65 -23.07
CA GLY A 177 5.64 -20.98 -21.70
C GLY A 177 5.07 -22.39 -21.52
N ALA A 178 4.60 -23.05 -22.59
CA ALA A 178 3.96 -24.36 -22.50
C ALA A 178 4.78 -25.44 -21.75
N PRO A 179 6.11 -25.56 -21.92
CA PRO A 179 6.92 -26.52 -21.17
C PRO A 179 7.04 -26.23 -19.67
N TYR A 180 6.68 -25.02 -19.23
CA TYR A 180 6.82 -24.53 -17.86
C TYR A 180 5.48 -24.07 -17.25
N ALA A 181 4.35 -24.43 -17.86
CA ALA A 181 3.04 -23.90 -17.50
C ALA A 181 2.66 -24.16 -16.02
N ASP A 182 3.19 -25.22 -15.42
CA ASP A 182 3.02 -25.56 -14.00
C ASP A 182 3.74 -24.59 -13.04
N LYS A 183 4.67 -23.78 -13.54
CA LYS A 183 5.51 -22.84 -12.77
C LYS A 183 5.25 -21.38 -13.12
N LEU A 184 4.41 -21.13 -14.12
CA LEU A 184 4.09 -19.78 -14.59
C LEU A 184 2.77 -19.31 -13.98
N LEU A 185 2.69 -18.01 -13.73
CA LEU A 185 1.45 -17.35 -13.31
C LEU A 185 0.71 -16.86 -14.54
N SER A 186 -0.62 -16.84 -14.51
CA SER A 186 -1.41 -16.26 -15.62
C SER A 186 -1.18 -14.75 -15.70
N LEU A 187 -0.91 -14.23 -16.90
CA LEU A 187 -0.86 -12.80 -17.15
C LEU A 187 -2.29 -12.25 -17.13
N PRO A 188 -2.62 -11.30 -16.24
CA PRO A 188 -3.94 -10.69 -16.25
C PRO A 188 -4.19 -9.87 -17.53
N PRO A 189 -5.44 -9.76 -17.99
CA PRO A 189 -5.77 -9.17 -19.30
C PRO A 189 -5.85 -7.63 -19.35
N PHE A 190 -5.44 -6.92 -18.29
CA PHE A 190 -5.62 -5.47 -18.15
C PHE A 190 -4.39 -4.64 -18.50
#